data_AF-A0A673L045-F1
#
_entry.id   AF-A0A673L045-F1
#
_cell.length_a   1.000
_cell.length_b   1.000
_cell.length_c   1.000
_cell.angle_alpha   90.00
_cell.angle_beta   90.00
_cell.angle_gamma   90.00
#
_symmetry.space_group_name_H-M   'P 1'
#
loop_
_entity.id
_entity.type
_entity.pdbx_description
1 polymer ?
#
loop_
_entity_poly.entity_id
_entity_poly.type
_entity_poly.pdbx_seq_one_letter_code
_entity_poly.pdbx_strand_id
1 'polypeptide(L)'
;MEEGYELDLTYVTERIIAVSFPQDCFEETYLRNLRDVTRMLKSKHADNYLVINLSERKQELTKMNPKTLDTGWPDFHAPPLDKICSICKAIEDWLNADLLHVVVIHCRGGKGRIGVVISCFVHFTDVSASADQALDRFAMRKFYDDKVSALMTPSQKRYVWILSSLLSGSIKMNTSPLFLHCIIIHGIPHFDLAGVCQPYLKVYQGMQVVYVSGVYHVGAAHRDRICIALEPAQLLKGDILVKCFHKSSRSERDVIFRVQFHTGAIQAYSLVFQKDDMEHANKDARFPDYGKVELVFSDGPERISGSERWHNGPDVTVDYMSTDSFSKWNSYQNICTAEATPLQSPALTLDRCSVRKNGSRSGTLSSSPDHTLSASSDSGLSSASLRTDGWPRTPQPSQQERVELKRLLSGFGLDETSRGCTATEPPLLGPPPSHENAPKECESDILDDEALASRHDLHSVDTQPAHPGPGSHLRAGFHQTQLLQRSKHTDSSDG
;
A
#
# COMPACT_ATOMS: atom_id res chain seq x y z
N MET A 1 7.54 1.71 -35.12
CA MET A 1 6.54 2.30 -34.21
C MET A 1 5.89 1.14 -33.48
N GLU A 2 6.31 0.89 -32.24
CA GLU A 2 5.55 0.00 -31.36
C GLU A 2 4.55 0.88 -30.62
N GLU A 3 3.26 0.74 -30.93
CA GLU A 3 2.20 1.31 -30.10
C GLU A 3 2.04 0.42 -28.86
N GLY A 4 3.04 0.50 -27.97
CA GLY A 4 3.03 -0.23 -26.70
C GLY A 4 1.83 0.18 -25.87
N TYR A 5 0.99 -0.80 -25.52
CA TYR A 5 -0.13 -0.56 -24.62
C TYR A 5 0.39 -0.15 -23.24
N GLU A 6 0.17 1.11 -22.85
CA GLU A 6 0.52 1.68 -21.54
C GLU A 6 -0.40 1.10 -20.42
N LEU A 7 -0.26 -0.20 -20.19
CA LEU A 7 -1.12 -1.03 -19.34
C LEU A 7 -0.36 -2.28 -18.92
N ASP A 8 -0.36 -2.60 -17.62
CA ASP A 8 -0.07 -3.94 -17.10
C ASP A 8 -1.36 -4.54 -16.53
N LEU A 9 -1.79 -5.66 -17.12
CA LEU A 9 -2.85 -6.51 -16.62
C LEU A 9 -2.27 -7.89 -16.32
N THR A 10 -2.28 -8.27 -15.05
CA THR A 10 -1.74 -9.53 -14.56
C THR A 10 -2.80 -10.27 -13.75
N TYR A 11 -3.05 -11.54 -14.07
CA TYR A 11 -3.80 -12.45 -13.19
C TYR A 11 -2.89 -12.79 -12.00
N VAL A 12 -3.26 -12.33 -10.81
CA VAL A 12 -2.56 -12.60 -9.55
C VAL A 12 -2.92 -14.00 -9.07
N THR A 13 -4.19 -14.36 -9.22
CA THR A 13 -4.71 -15.73 -9.18
C THR A 13 -5.72 -15.90 -10.32
N GLU A 14 -6.34 -17.07 -10.47
CA GLU A 14 -7.41 -17.26 -11.46
C GLU A 14 -8.59 -16.28 -11.26
N ARG A 15 -8.82 -15.86 -10.01
CA ARG A 15 -9.97 -15.06 -9.58
C ARG A 15 -9.63 -13.63 -9.14
N ILE A 16 -8.35 -13.26 -9.10
CA ILE A 16 -7.88 -11.92 -8.72
C ILE A 16 -6.99 -11.37 -9.83
N ILE A 17 -7.39 -10.25 -10.43
CA ILE A 17 -6.69 -9.57 -11.52
C ILE A 17 -6.17 -8.22 -11.02
N ALA A 18 -4.88 -7.96 -11.18
CA ALA A 18 -4.29 -6.63 -11.01
C ALA A 18 -4.29 -5.89 -12.37
N VAL A 19 -4.79 -4.66 -12.38
CA VAL A 19 -4.82 -3.78 -13.56
C VAL A 19 -4.16 -2.45 -13.18
N SER A 20 -3.10 -2.08 -13.90
CA SER A 20 -2.36 -0.83 -13.65
C SER A 20 -2.05 -0.04 -14.90
N PHE A 21 -2.27 1.28 -14.82
CA PHE A 21 -1.96 2.28 -15.85
C PHE A 21 -0.89 3.25 -15.33
N PRO A 22 0.07 3.72 -16.14
CA PRO A 22 1.06 4.71 -15.71
C PRO A 22 0.43 6.02 -15.22
N GLN A 23 1.14 6.77 -14.38
CA GLN A 23 0.70 8.10 -13.91
C GLN A 23 0.66 9.10 -15.07
N ASP A 24 1.73 9.13 -15.87
CA ASP A 24 1.93 10.08 -16.98
C ASP A 24 1.15 9.72 -18.25
N CYS A 25 0.35 8.64 -18.22
CA CYS A 25 -0.50 8.22 -19.32
C CYS A 25 -1.59 9.27 -19.60
N PHE A 26 -1.62 9.79 -20.83
CA PHE A 26 -2.60 10.77 -21.29
C PHE A 26 -4.04 10.28 -21.08
N GLU A 27 -4.95 11.20 -20.72
CA GLU A 27 -6.34 10.86 -20.37
C GLU A 27 -7.07 10.10 -21.48
N GLU A 28 -6.82 10.44 -22.75
CA GLU A 28 -7.41 9.75 -23.90
C GLU A 28 -6.90 8.32 -24.06
N THR A 29 -5.59 8.10 -23.92
CA THR A 29 -4.96 6.76 -23.93
C THR A 29 -5.46 5.92 -22.77
N TYR A 30 -5.51 6.49 -21.56
CA TYR A 30 -6.08 5.84 -20.38
C TYR A 30 -7.54 5.43 -20.61
N LEU A 31 -8.40 6.34 -21.08
CA LEU A 31 -9.82 6.05 -21.32
C LEU A 31 -10.04 5.06 -22.48
N ARG A 32 -9.19 5.06 -23.51
CA ARG A 32 -9.19 4.03 -24.56
C ARG A 32 -8.87 2.66 -23.98
N ASN A 33 -7.70 2.54 -23.36
CA ASN A 33 -7.21 1.27 -22.83
C ASN A 33 -8.15 0.73 -21.73
N LEU A 34 -8.79 1.60 -20.93
CA LEU A 34 -9.78 1.23 -19.92
C LEU A 34 -11.09 0.68 -20.53
N ARG A 35 -11.55 1.21 -21.67
CA ARG A 35 -12.68 0.64 -22.43
C ARG A 35 -12.33 -0.74 -23.00
N ASP A 36 -11.11 -0.90 -23.50
CA ASP A 36 -10.65 -2.16 -24.08
C ASP A 36 -10.48 -3.26 -23.00
N VAL A 37 -9.92 -2.91 -21.84
CA VAL A 37 -9.91 -3.79 -20.65
C VAL A 37 -11.33 -4.14 -20.20
N THR A 38 -12.25 -3.17 -20.13
CA THR A 38 -13.66 -3.44 -19.78
C THR A 38 -14.30 -4.42 -20.79
N ARG A 39 -14.06 -4.24 -22.09
CA ARG A 39 -14.58 -5.13 -23.14
C ARG A 39 -14.02 -6.54 -22.99
N MET A 40 -12.71 -6.68 -22.72
CA MET A 40 -12.08 -7.97 -22.45
C MET A 40 -12.65 -8.64 -21.19
N LEU A 41 -12.84 -7.89 -20.10
CA LEU A 41 -13.41 -8.41 -18.85
C LEU A 41 -14.85 -8.92 -19.07
N LYS A 42 -15.72 -8.13 -19.73
CA LYS A 42 -17.08 -8.58 -20.08
C LYS A 42 -17.08 -9.79 -21.02
N SER A 43 -16.14 -9.87 -21.96
CA SER A 43 -16.02 -11.01 -22.87
C SER A 43 -15.54 -12.30 -22.21
N LYS A 44 -14.79 -12.23 -21.09
CA LYS A 44 -14.26 -13.41 -20.38
C LYS A 44 -15.10 -13.81 -19.17
N HIS A 45 -15.62 -12.83 -18.44
CA HIS A 45 -16.23 -12.99 -17.12
C HIS A 45 -17.69 -12.52 -17.07
N ALA A 46 -18.30 -12.17 -18.21
CA ALA A 46 -19.66 -11.63 -18.29
C ALA A 46 -19.89 -10.50 -17.27
N ASP A 47 -20.90 -10.63 -16.41
CA ASP A 47 -21.16 -9.73 -15.29
C ASP A 47 -20.69 -10.27 -13.92
N ASN A 48 -19.80 -11.27 -13.91
CA ASN A 48 -19.30 -11.91 -12.69
C ASN A 48 -18.07 -11.22 -12.08
N TYR A 49 -17.67 -10.04 -12.60
CA TYR A 49 -16.52 -9.29 -12.07
C TYR A 49 -16.88 -8.01 -11.28
N LEU A 50 -16.17 -7.82 -10.18
CA LEU A 50 -16.16 -6.63 -9.31
C LEU A 50 -14.88 -5.82 -9.57
N VAL A 51 -15.00 -4.51 -9.74
CA VAL A 51 -13.84 -3.61 -9.85
C VAL A 51 -13.61 -2.89 -8.52
N ILE A 52 -12.39 -2.93 -8.00
CA ILE A 52 -11.97 -2.17 -6.82
C ILE A 52 -11.01 -1.08 -7.30
N ASN A 53 -11.47 0.17 -7.34
CA ASN A 53 -10.69 1.30 -7.82
C ASN A 53 -9.87 1.92 -6.67
N LEU A 54 -8.55 1.72 -6.71
CA LEU A 54 -7.59 2.26 -5.73
C LEU A 54 -7.11 3.69 -6.05
N SER A 55 -7.69 4.33 -7.07
CA SER A 55 -7.33 5.67 -7.54
C SER A 55 -8.47 6.67 -7.38
N GLU A 56 -8.25 7.90 -7.82
CA GLU A 56 -9.32 8.92 -7.88
C GLU A 56 -10.59 8.36 -8.55
N ARG A 57 -11.74 8.79 -8.04
CA ARG A 57 -13.05 8.38 -8.55
C ARG A 57 -13.26 8.90 -9.96
N LYS A 58 -13.42 7.99 -10.93
CA LYS A 58 -13.69 8.30 -12.35
C LYS A 58 -15.08 7.81 -12.71
N GLN A 59 -16.00 8.71 -13.02
CA GLN A 59 -17.39 8.36 -13.35
C GLN A 59 -17.46 7.40 -14.55
N GLU A 60 -16.50 7.50 -15.45
CA GLU A 60 -16.36 6.72 -16.68
C GLU A 60 -16.19 5.23 -16.37
N LEU A 61 -15.46 4.91 -15.29
CA LEU A 61 -15.29 3.55 -14.81
C LEU A 61 -16.60 3.01 -14.22
N THR A 62 -17.27 3.78 -13.36
CA THR A 62 -18.59 3.42 -12.80
C THR A 62 -19.67 3.25 -13.87
N LYS A 63 -19.66 4.09 -14.92
CA LYS A 63 -20.55 3.99 -16.10
C LYS A 63 -20.26 2.72 -16.92
N MET A 64 -19.00 2.27 -16.99
CA MET A 64 -18.61 1.07 -17.73
C MET A 64 -18.88 -0.24 -16.97
N ASN A 65 -18.71 -0.25 -15.65
CA ASN A 65 -19.14 -1.33 -14.76
C ASN A 65 -19.80 -0.75 -13.49
N PRO A 66 -21.12 -0.90 -13.32
CA PRO A 66 -21.81 -0.48 -12.09
C PRO A 66 -21.28 -1.18 -10.82
N LYS A 67 -20.70 -2.38 -10.94
CA LYS A 67 -20.01 -3.09 -9.86
C LYS A 67 -18.58 -2.54 -9.70
N THR A 68 -18.47 -1.26 -9.37
CA THR A 68 -17.20 -0.57 -9.08
C THR A 68 -17.22 0.02 -7.67
N LEU A 69 -16.26 -0.39 -6.84
CA LEU A 69 -16.02 0.17 -5.51
C LEU A 69 -14.91 1.23 -5.59
N ASP A 70 -15.30 2.50 -5.58
CA ASP A 70 -14.39 3.65 -5.54
C ASP A 70 -13.78 3.79 -4.12
N THR A 71 -12.67 3.10 -3.87
CA THR A 71 -12.02 3.01 -2.55
C THR A 71 -10.71 3.80 -2.46
N GLY A 72 -10.28 4.46 -3.54
CA GLY A 72 -8.94 4.99 -3.70
C GLY A 72 -8.43 6.03 -2.70
N TRP A 73 -7.14 6.29 -2.80
CA TRP A 73 -6.38 7.24 -1.98
C TRP A 73 -5.19 7.81 -2.77
N PRO A 74 -4.53 8.89 -2.30
CA PRO A 74 -3.41 9.50 -3.01
C PRO A 74 -2.25 8.53 -3.26
N ASP A 75 -1.50 8.74 -4.35
CA ASP A 75 -0.38 7.87 -4.67
C ASP A 75 0.78 8.02 -3.69
N PHE A 76 1.65 7.00 -3.60
CA PHE A 76 2.76 6.87 -2.65
C PHE A 76 2.37 6.88 -1.15
N HIS A 77 1.13 7.22 -0.83
CA HIS A 77 0.58 7.20 0.53
C HIS A 77 0.17 5.78 0.93
N ALA A 78 0.27 5.49 2.22
CA ALA A 78 -0.44 4.38 2.84
C ALA A 78 -1.92 4.76 3.08
N PRO A 79 -2.88 3.86 2.84
CA PRO A 79 -4.29 4.07 3.16
C PRO A 79 -4.57 3.92 4.66
N PRO A 80 -5.64 4.56 5.18
CA PRO A 80 -6.22 4.25 6.48
C PRO A 80 -6.51 2.74 6.68
N LEU A 81 -6.31 2.24 7.91
CA LEU A 81 -6.41 0.81 8.22
C LEU A 81 -7.83 0.25 8.05
N ASP A 82 -8.85 1.02 8.44
CA ASP A 82 -10.28 0.72 8.23
C ASP A 82 -10.61 0.50 6.75
N LYS A 83 -10.03 1.33 5.88
CA LYS A 83 -10.16 1.20 4.42
C LYS A 83 -9.51 -0.07 3.89
N ILE A 84 -8.35 -0.49 4.43
CA ILE A 84 -7.75 -1.78 4.07
C ILE A 84 -8.69 -2.93 4.48
N CYS A 85 -9.16 -2.92 5.73
CA CYS A 85 -10.10 -3.91 6.25
C CYS A 85 -11.39 -3.99 5.42
N SER A 86 -11.94 -2.84 5.01
CA SER A 86 -13.11 -2.74 4.13
C SER A 86 -12.86 -3.38 2.77
N ILE A 87 -11.71 -3.12 2.16
CA ILE A 87 -11.32 -3.73 0.87
C ILE A 87 -11.14 -5.24 1.03
N CYS A 88 -10.45 -5.72 2.08
CA CYS A 88 -10.25 -7.15 2.32
C CYS A 88 -11.57 -7.90 2.53
N LYS A 89 -12.51 -7.36 3.34
CA LYS A 89 -13.85 -7.94 3.49
C LYS A 89 -14.60 -7.95 2.14
N ALA A 90 -14.59 -6.86 1.38
CA ALA A 90 -15.27 -6.80 0.08
C ALA A 90 -14.70 -7.79 -0.96
N ILE A 91 -13.40 -8.12 -0.91
CA ILE A 91 -12.79 -9.16 -1.74
C ILE A 91 -13.26 -10.55 -1.28
N GLU A 92 -13.23 -10.83 0.03
CA GLU A 92 -13.66 -12.12 0.60
C GLU A 92 -15.15 -12.38 0.35
N ASP A 93 -16.02 -11.44 0.68
CA ASP A 93 -17.47 -11.54 0.49
C ASP A 93 -17.84 -11.79 -0.99
N TRP A 94 -17.20 -11.07 -1.93
CA TRP A 94 -17.46 -11.24 -3.37
C TRP A 94 -16.97 -12.59 -3.89
N LEU A 95 -15.76 -13.02 -3.53
CA LEU A 95 -15.18 -14.29 -4.00
C LEU A 95 -15.86 -15.52 -3.38
N ASN A 96 -16.47 -15.39 -2.20
CA ASN A 96 -17.21 -16.47 -1.55
C ASN A 96 -18.68 -16.57 -2.03
N ALA A 97 -19.24 -15.54 -2.67
CA ALA A 97 -20.65 -15.53 -3.09
C ALA A 97 -20.96 -16.40 -4.32
N ASP A 98 -20.00 -16.57 -5.23
CA ASP A 98 -20.07 -17.46 -6.41
C ASP A 98 -18.64 -17.93 -6.73
N LEU A 99 -18.46 -19.11 -7.33
CA LEU A 99 -17.16 -19.61 -7.79
C LEU A 99 -16.68 -18.93 -9.08
N LEU A 100 -17.60 -18.46 -9.92
CA LEU A 100 -17.31 -17.72 -11.15
C LEU A 100 -16.97 -16.24 -10.90
N HIS A 101 -17.12 -15.75 -9.67
CA HIS A 101 -16.82 -14.36 -9.35
C HIS A 101 -15.32 -14.03 -9.45
N VAL A 102 -15.00 -12.86 -10.00
CA VAL A 102 -13.64 -12.35 -10.16
C VAL A 102 -13.51 -10.95 -9.58
N VAL A 103 -12.37 -10.64 -8.95
CA VAL A 103 -12.02 -9.29 -8.48
C VAL A 103 -10.98 -8.67 -9.41
N VAL A 104 -11.19 -7.41 -9.77
CA VAL A 104 -10.29 -6.58 -10.58
C VAL A 104 -9.80 -5.39 -9.77
N ILE A 105 -8.55 -5.46 -9.30
CA ILE A 105 -7.91 -4.40 -8.52
C ILE A 105 -7.30 -3.38 -9.50
N HIS A 106 -7.93 -2.21 -9.59
CA HIS A 106 -7.60 -1.15 -10.53
C HIS A 106 -6.73 -0.04 -9.89
N CYS A 107 -5.66 0.36 -10.56
CA CYS A 107 -4.84 1.51 -10.16
C CYS A 107 -4.31 2.30 -11.37
N ARG A 108 -4.39 3.64 -11.32
CA ARG A 108 -3.64 4.53 -12.22
C ARG A 108 -2.58 5.27 -11.41
N GLY A 109 -1.32 5.09 -11.79
CA GLY A 109 -0.13 5.50 -11.06
C GLY A 109 0.68 4.32 -10.52
N GLY A 110 1.43 4.55 -9.45
CA GLY A 110 2.30 3.60 -8.78
C GLY A 110 1.59 2.33 -8.29
N LYS A 111 2.12 1.17 -8.68
CA LYS A 111 1.59 -0.16 -8.30
C LYS A 111 1.67 -0.47 -6.81
N GLY A 112 2.33 0.36 -6.00
CA GLY A 112 2.44 0.19 -4.54
C GLY A 112 1.08 0.11 -3.85
N ARG A 113 0.04 0.77 -4.39
CA ARG A 113 -1.35 0.67 -3.88
C ARG A 113 -1.95 -0.72 -4.08
N ILE A 114 -1.70 -1.37 -5.22
CA ILE A 114 -2.04 -2.78 -5.45
C ILE A 114 -1.25 -3.69 -4.49
N GLY A 115 0.03 -3.37 -4.28
CA GLY A 115 0.89 -4.09 -3.33
C GLY A 115 0.37 -4.09 -1.89
N VAL A 116 -0.15 -2.96 -1.39
CA VAL A 116 -0.83 -2.90 -0.09
C VAL A 116 -2.02 -3.87 -0.06
N VAL A 117 -2.94 -3.78 -1.03
CA VAL A 117 -4.16 -4.61 -1.02
C VAL A 117 -3.85 -6.10 -1.10
N ILE A 118 -3.00 -6.53 -2.03
CA ILE A 118 -2.63 -7.95 -2.17
C ILE A 118 -1.93 -8.47 -0.92
N SER A 119 -0.95 -7.74 -0.38
CA SER A 119 -0.19 -8.20 0.80
C SER A 119 -1.06 -8.26 2.06
N CYS A 120 -1.92 -7.27 2.26
CA CYS A 120 -2.91 -7.29 3.34
C CYS A 120 -3.93 -8.42 3.18
N PHE A 121 -4.41 -8.70 1.97
CA PHE A 121 -5.37 -9.78 1.73
C PHE A 121 -4.75 -11.18 1.90
N VAL A 122 -3.45 -11.36 1.61
CA VAL A 122 -2.71 -12.58 1.98
C VAL A 122 -2.71 -12.83 3.48
N HIS A 123 -2.53 -11.78 4.30
CA HIS A 123 -2.60 -11.91 5.77
C HIS A 123 -4.03 -12.08 6.28
N PHE A 124 -5.02 -11.45 5.64
CA PHE A 124 -6.43 -11.57 5.97
C PHE A 124 -6.94 -13.01 5.77
N THR A 125 -6.66 -13.60 4.60
CA THR A 125 -7.04 -14.98 4.24
C THR A 125 -6.28 -16.07 5.03
N ASP A 126 -5.12 -15.72 5.61
CA ASP A 126 -4.39 -16.58 6.56
C ASP A 126 -5.22 -16.80 7.85
N VAL A 127 -5.86 -15.74 8.35
CA VAL A 127 -6.64 -15.76 9.61
C VAL A 127 -8.10 -16.18 9.40
N SER A 128 -8.72 -15.89 8.25
CA SER A 128 -10.10 -16.34 7.97
C SER A 128 -10.23 -17.87 7.79
N ALA A 129 -9.08 -18.57 7.71
CA ALA A 129 -8.92 -20.02 7.80
C ALA A 129 -9.40 -20.83 6.59
N SER A 130 -9.34 -20.24 5.38
CA SER A 130 -9.56 -20.99 4.14
C SER A 130 -8.33 -21.83 3.78
N ALA A 131 -8.37 -23.12 4.12
CA ALA A 131 -7.31 -24.08 3.79
C ALA A 131 -7.17 -24.27 2.27
N ASP A 132 -8.30 -24.24 1.55
CA ASP A 132 -8.36 -24.48 0.11
C ASP A 132 -7.74 -23.33 -0.70
N GLN A 133 -7.70 -22.11 -0.15
CA GLN A 133 -6.99 -20.94 -0.71
C GLN A 133 -5.45 -20.98 -0.50
N ALA A 134 -4.86 -22.14 -0.22
CA ALA A 134 -3.39 -22.26 -0.07
C ALA A 134 -2.62 -21.90 -1.37
N LEU A 135 -3.16 -22.28 -2.53
CA LEU A 135 -2.59 -21.93 -3.84
C LEU A 135 -2.75 -20.44 -4.15
N ASP A 136 -3.92 -19.85 -3.87
CA ASP A 136 -4.16 -18.40 -4.00
C ASP A 136 -3.19 -17.61 -3.11
N ARG A 137 -3.02 -17.99 -1.84
CA ARG A 137 -2.06 -17.35 -0.92
C ARG A 137 -0.61 -17.46 -1.41
N PHE A 138 -0.22 -18.57 -2.03
CA PHE A 138 1.09 -18.70 -2.67
C PHE A 138 1.24 -17.78 -3.88
N ALA A 139 0.26 -17.78 -4.80
CA ALA A 139 0.29 -16.98 -6.02
C ALA A 139 0.25 -15.47 -5.72
N MET A 140 -0.58 -15.04 -4.78
CA MET A 140 -0.62 -13.65 -4.28
C MET A 140 0.70 -13.23 -3.61
N ARG A 141 1.31 -14.09 -2.78
CA ARG A 141 2.62 -13.80 -2.17
C ARG A 141 3.71 -13.72 -3.23
N LYS A 142 3.72 -14.63 -4.21
CA LYS A 142 4.67 -14.60 -5.34
C LYS A 142 4.50 -13.33 -6.18
N PHE A 143 3.28 -12.91 -6.48
CA PHE A 143 3.02 -11.63 -7.15
C PHE A 143 3.50 -10.44 -6.31
N TYR A 144 3.26 -10.46 -5.00
CA TYR A 144 3.77 -9.44 -4.08
C TYR A 144 5.30 -9.31 -4.20
N ASP A 145 6.03 -10.42 -4.03
CA ASP A 145 7.48 -10.44 -4.06
C ASP A 145 8.05 -10.08 -5.46
N ASP A 146 7.55 -10.72 -6.53
CA ASP A 146 8.07 -10.57 -7.90
C ASP A 146 7.72 -9.21 -8.56
N LYS A 147 6.58 -8.58 -8.21
CA LYS A 147 5.99 -7.48 -9.03
C LYS A 147 5.80 -6.14 -8.31
N VAL A 148 5.58 -6.12 -6.99
CA VAL A 148 5.14 -4.90 -6.29
C VAL A 148 5.89 -4.57 -5.00
N SER A 149 6.54 -5.54 -4.34
CA SER A 149 7.32 -5.31 -3.12
C SER A 149 8.44 -4.29 -3.32
N ALA A 150 9.12 -4.30 -4.48
CA ALA A 150 10.14 -3.30 -4.82
C ALA A 150 9.57 -1.90 -5.16
N LEU A 151 8.26 -1.79 -5.43
CA LEU A 151 7.58 -0.55 -5.86
C LEU A 151 6.83 0.16 -4.72
N MET A 152 6.67 -0.49 -3.57
CA MET A 152 5.98 0.07 -2.39
C MET A 152 6.88 1.00 -1.58
N THR A 153 6.29 2.07 -1.03
CA THR A 153 6.98 2.95 -0.07
C THR A 153 7.18 2.26 1.29
N PRO A 154 8.21 2.64 2.08
CA PRO A 154 8.35 2.20 3.47
C PRO A 154 7.07 2.40 4.30
N SER A 155 6.38 3.53 4.13
CA SER A 155 5.07 3.78 4.74
C SER A 155 4.00 2.75 4.33
N GLN A 156 3.91 2.40 3.04
CA GLN A 156 2.99 1.36 2.56
C GLN A 156 3.33 -0.01 3.17
N LYS A 157 4.61 -0.39 3.23
CA LYS A 157 5.06 -1.63 3.88
C LYS A 157 4.77 -1.64 5.38
N ARG A 158 4.97 -0.50 6.07
CA ARG A 158 4.65 -0.33 7.48
C ARG A 158 3.16 -0.56 7.77
N TYR A 159 2.27 -0.13 6.89
CA TYR A 159 0.83 -0.35 7.09
C TYR A 159 0.40 -1.81 6.85
N VAL A 160 1.03 -2.50 5.89
CA VAL A 160 0.90 -3.97 5.76
C VAL A 160 1.36 -4.66 7.04
N TRP A 161 2.53 -4.27 7.57
CA TRP A 161 3.06 -4.82 8.83
C TRP A 161 2.18 -4.51 10.04
N ILE A 162 1.63 -3.29 10.17
CA ILE A 162 0.69 -2.94 11.23
C ILE A 162 -0.55 -3.84 11.16
N LEU A 163 -1.18 -3.98 9.98
CA LEU A 163 -2.34 -4.84 9.84
C LEU A 163 -2.01 -6.30 10.15
N SER A 164 -0.91 -6.83 9.61
CA SER A 164 -0.43 -8.19 9.87
C SER A 164 -0.17 -8.44 11.36
N SER A 165 0.37 -7.44 12.07
CA SER A 165 0.64 -7.52 13.51
C SER A 165 -0.62 -7.41 14.38
N LEU A 166 -1.63 -6.65 13.94
CA LEU A 166 -2.95 -6.62 14.56
C LEU A 166 -3.69 -7.96 14.34
N LEU A 167 -3.74 -8.45 13.09
CA LEU A 167 -4.39 -9.71 12.71
C LEU A 167 -3.81 -10.94 13.44
N SER A 168 -2.51 -10.91 13.75
CA SER A 168 -1.81 -11.96 14.52
C SER A 168 -1.86 -11.75 16.05
N GLY A 169 -2.53 -10.70 16.55
CA GLY A 169 -2.59 -10.36 17.97
C GLY A 169 -1.26 -9.93 18.61
N SER A 170 -0.18 -9.84 17.82
CA SER A 170 1.17 -9.46 18.27
C SER A 170 1.29 -7.96 18.62
N ILE A 171 0.39 -7.14 18.07
CA ILE A 171 0.18 -5.74 18.48
C ILE A 171 -1.29 -5.56 18.87
N LYS A 172 -1.53 -4.81 19.95
CA LYS A 172 -2.88 -4.35 20.33
C LYS A 172 -3.04 -2.88 19.94
N MET A 173 -4.18 -2.55 19.35
CA MET A 173 -4.47 -1.20 18.87
C MET A 173 -4.68 -0.23 20.05
N ASN A 174 -3.80 0.76 20.19
CA ASN A 174 -4.03 1.86 21.14
C ASN A 174 -5.15 2.77 20.60
N THR A 175 -6.24 2.91 21.36
CA THR A 175 -7.41 3.71 20.99
C THR A 175 -7.36 5.15 21.51
N SER A 176 -6.44 5.45 22.43
CA SER A 176 -6.24 6.78 22.98
C SER A 176 -5.57 7.71 21.95
N PRO A 177 -5.92 9.00 21.93
CA PRO A 177 -5.04 10.04 21.39
C PRO A 177 -3.70 10.06 22.14
N LEU A 178 -2.64 10.56 21.50
CA LEU A 178 -1.33 10.76 22.09
C LEU A 178 -0.83 12.18 21.79
N PHE A 179 -0.21 12.83 22.77
CA PHE A 179 0.43 14.13 22.58
C PHE A 179 1.83 13.93 22.03
N LEU A 180 2.11 14.45 20.84
CA LEU A 180 3.45 14.51 20.24
C LEU A 180 4.18 15.76 20.76
N HIS A 181 5.29 15.56 21.47
CA HIS A 181 6.09 16.63 22.09
C HIS A 181 7.24 17.11 21.23
N CYS A 182 7.98 16.20 20.60
CA CYS A 182 9.12 16.57 19.76
C CYS A 182 9.41 15.54 18.66
N ILE A 183 10.11 16.02 17.63
CA ILE A 183 10.69 15.21 16.56
C ILE A 183 12.20 15.49 16.54
N ILE A 184 13.01 14.44 16.75
CA ILE A 184 14.47 14.50 16.84
C ILE A 184 15.06 13.91 15.56
N ILE A 185 15.85 14.69 14.84
CA ILE A 185 16.55 14.29 13.61
C ILE A 185 18.02 14.04 13.95
N HIS A 186 18.47 12.79 13.87
CA HIS A 186 19.87 12.41 14.06
C HIS A 186 20.58 12.27 12.71
N GLY A 187 21.80 12.81 12.60
CA GLY A 187 22.57 12.83 11.35
C GLY A 187 22.06 13.93 10.42
N ILE A 188 22.66 15.12 10.51
CA ILE A 188 22.13 16.29 9.79
C ILE A 188 22.46 16.22 8.30
N PRO A 189 21.47 16.30 7.40
CA PRO A 189 21.71 16.15 5.98
C PRO A 189 22.39 17.36 5.33
N HIS A 190 23.28 17.11 4.37
CA HIS A 190 24.04 18.15 3.66
C HIS A 190 23.33 18.56 2.35
N PHE A 191 22.66 19.71 2.36
CA PHE A 191 21.80 20.14 1.24
C PHE A 191 22.42 21.21 0.33
N ASP A 192 23.27 22.10 0.85
CA ASP A 192 23.93 23.15 0.05
C ASP A 192 25.46 22.94 -0.09
N LEU A 193 26.10 23.81 -0.87
CA LEU A 193 27.55 23.78 -1.12
C LEU A 193 28.41 24.09 0.11
N ALA A 194 27.82 24.56 1.21
CA ALA A 194 28.47 24.77 2.50
C ALA A 194 28.17 23.64 3.51
N GLY A 195 27.38 22.63 3.13
CA GLY A 195 26.93 21.54 4.00
C GLY A 195 25.83 21.92 5.00
N VAL A 196 25.22 23.11 4.85
CA VAL A 196 24.18 23.66 5.72
C VAL A 196 22.84 22.96 5.48
N CYS A 197 22.05 22.87 6.54
CA CYS A 197 20.66 22.43 6.48
C CYS A 197 19.73 23.49 7.09
N GLN A 198 18.58 23.72 6.44
CA GLN A 198 17.51 24.57 6.97
C GLN A 198 16.20 23.79 7.11
N PRO A 199 16.11 22.81 8.03
CA PRO A 199 14.93 21.97 8.16
C PRO A 199 13.73 22.71 8.76
N TYR A 200 12.56 22.43 8.21
CA TYR A 200 11.26 22.68 8.85
C TYR A 200 10.33 21.51 8.53
N LEU A 201 9.38 21.23 9.43
CA LEU A 201 8.45 20.11 9.27
C LEU A 201 6.99 20.54 9.20
N LYS A 202 6.18 19.66 8.62
CA LYS A 202 4.72 19.70 8.66
C LYS A 202 4.21 18.35 9.16
N VAL A 203 3.36 18.38 10.17
CA VAL A 203 2.59 17.21 10.65
C VAL A 203 1.18 17.31 10.09
N TYR A 204 0.68 16.20 9.57
CA TYR A 204 -0.67 16.09 9.01
C TYR A 204 -1.41 14.93 9.67
N GLN A 205 -2.71 15.12 9.91
CA GLN A 205 -3.64 14.09 10.36
C GLN A 205 -4.85 14.12 9.43
N GLY A 206 -5.31 12.96 8.93
CA GLY A 206 -6.44 12.91 8.00
C GLY A 206 -6.26 13.78 6.75
N MET A 207 -5.03 13.86 6.21
CA MET A 207 -4.60 14.74 5.10
C MET A 207 -4.68 16.26 5.37
N GLN A 208 -5.03 16.71 6.59
CA GLN A 208 -5.01 18.13 6.96
C GLN A 208 -3.73 18.49 7.71
N VAL A 209 -3.16 19.67 7.46
CA VAL A 209 -2.03 20.19 8.25
C VAL A 209 -2.52 20.48 9.67
N VAL A 210 -1.94 19.83 10.67
CA VAL A 210 -2.23 20.11 12.09
C VAL A 210 -1.12 20.94 12.75
N TYR A 211 0.13 20.82 12.27
CA TYR A 211 1.26 21.59 12.78
C TYR A 211 2.28 21.91 11.70
N VAL A 212 2.90 23.09 11.81
CA VAL A 212 4.04 23.55 10.99
C VAL A 212 5.09 24.13 11.93
N SER A 213 6.34 23.68 11.83
CA SER A 213 7.42 24.24 12.65
C SER A 213 7.91 25.58 12.08
N GLY A 214 8.59 26.38 12.93
CA GLY A 214 9.54 27.36 12.43
C GLY A 214 10.70 26.69 11.65
N VAL A 215 11.50 27.49 10.97
CA VAL A 215 12.65 27.03 10.19
C VAL A 215 13.90 27.05 11.04
N TYR A 216 14.45 25.88 11.28
CA TYR A 216 15.68 25.69 12.02
C TYR A 216 16.85 26.01 11.09
N HIS A 217 17.73 26.91 11.48
CA HIS A 217 18.95 27.27 10.78
C HIS A 217 20.12 26.63 11.51
N VAL A 218 20.82 25.71 10.84
CA VAL A 218 21.81 24.81 11.46
C VAL A 218 23.21 25.19 11.00
N GLY A 219 24.10 25.50 11.95
CA GLY A 219 25.48 25.86 11.62
C GLY A 219 26.22 24.77 10.83
N ALA A 220 27.03 25.16 9.85
CA ALA A 220 27.78 24.22 8.97
C ALA A 220 28.73 23.26 9.72
N ALA A 221 29.10 23.59 10.96
CA ALA A 221 29.91 22.77 11.85
C ALA A 221 29.10 21.81 12.76
N HIS A 222 27.77 21.90 12.78
CA HIS A 222 26.91 21.06 13.63
C HIS A 222 26.97 19.59 13.21
N ARG A 223 27.07 18.66 14.18
CA ARG A 223 27.18 17.20 13.93
C ARG A 223 26.34 16.32 14.88
N ASP A 224 25.59 16.92 15.81
CA ASP A 224 24.67 16.20 16.71
C ASP A 224 23.28 16.07 16.03
N ARG A 225 22.24 15.85 16.83
CA ARG A 225 20.83 15.86 16.46
C ARG A 225 20.24 17.26 16.54
N ILE A 226 19.22 17.51 15.72
CA ILE A 226 18.29 18.64 15.92
C ILE A 226 17.04 18.10 16.59
N CYS A 227 16.57 18.75 17.65
CA CYS A 227 15.25 18.51 18.19
C CYS A 227 14.29 19.64 17.78
N ILE A 228 13.21 19.26 17.10
CA ILE A 228 12.11 20.15 16.75
C ILE A 228 11.02 19.93 17.79
N ALA A 229 10.91 20.85 18.74
CA ALA A 229 9.87 20.83 19.76
C ALA A 229 8.54 21.33 19.18
N LEU A 230 7.44 20.69 19.59
CA LEU A 230 6.07 21.08 19.25
C LEU A 230 5.47 21.74 20.49
N GLU A 231 5.41 23.06 20.49
CA GLU A 231 4.86 23.86 21.58
C GLU A 231 3.60 24.62 21.08
N PRO A 232 2.40 24.35 21.63
CA PRO A 232 2.07 23.27 22.56
C PRO A 232 2.17 21.88 21.91
N ALA A 233 2.29 20.84 22.73
CA ALA A 233 2.33 19.45 22.28
C ALA A 233 1.05 19.09 21.50
N GLN A 234 1.20 18.38 20.38
CA GLN A 234 0.11 18.18 19.43
C GLN A 234 -0.68 16.91 19.75
N LEU A 235 -1.99 17.03 19.96
CA LEU A 235 -2.88 15.91 20.23
C LEU A 235 -3.21 15.15 18.93
N LEU A 236 -2.62 13.96 18.76
CA LEU A 236 -2.71 13.17 17.54
C LEU A 236 -3.49 11.86 17.75
N LYS A 237 -4.27 11.46 16.75
CA LYS A 237 -4.94 10.16 16.69
C LYS A 237 -5.15 9.68 15.25
N GLY A 238 -4.91 8.39 15.01
CA GLY A 238 -5.14 7.74 13.72
C GLY A 238 -3.93 7.86 12.80
N ASP A 239 -4.19 8.06 11.50
CA ASP A 239 -3.16 8.15 10.46
C ASP A 239 -2.43 9.50 10.48
N ILE A 240 -1.14 9.46 10.81
CA ILE A 240 -0.25 10.62 10.86
C ILE A 240 0.76 10.55 9.72
N LEU A 241 1.00 11.70 9.09
CA LEU A 241 2.06 11.94 8.13
C LEU A 241 2.98 13.04 8.64
N VAL A 242 4.28 12.80 8.65
CA VAL A 242 5.31 13.83 8.83
C VAL A 242 6.05 14.02 7.51
N LYS A 243 6.17 15.27 7.05
CA LYS A 243 7.10 15.68 5.98
C LYS A 243 8.07 16.72 6.53
N CYS A 244 9.37 16.48 6.37
CA CYS A 244 10.42 17.44 6.67
C CYS A 244 11.05 17.96 5.36
N PHE A 245 11.32 19.25 5.30
CA PHE A 245 11.76 19.97 4.11
C PHE A 245 12.97 20.84 4.42
N HIS A 246 13.87 21.01 3.44
CA HIS A 246 14.93 22.00 3.47
C HIS A 246 14.44 23.30 2.81
N LYS A 247 14.70 24.46 3.43
CA LYS A 247 14.41 25.79 2.88
C LYS A 247 15.51 26.22 1.90
N SER A 248 15.41 25.79 0.65
CA SER A 248 16.30 26.27 -0.43
C SER A 248 16.01 27.73 -0.79
N SER A 249 17.05 28.45 -1.21
CA SER A 249 16.92 29.82 -1.73
C SER A 249 16.27 29.90 -3.12
N ARG A 250 16.11 28.76 -3.83
CA ARG A 250 15.68 28.71 -5.23
C ARG A 250 14.19 28.33 -5.42
N SER A 251 13.35 28.54 -4.41
CA SER A 251 11.89 28.31 -4.41
C SER A 251 11.42 26.85 -4.33
N GLU A 252 12.21 25.89 -4.80
CA GLU A 252 11.91 24.46 -4.63
C GLU A 252 12.19 24.00 -3.19
N ARG A 253 11.26 23.24 -2.61
CA ARG A 253 11.31 22.78 -1.20
C ARG A 253 11.79 21.34 -1.17
N ASP A 254 13.09 21.13 -1.25
CA ASP A 254 13.73 19.82 -1.14
C ASP A 254 13.15 19.02 0.04
N VAL A 255 12.56 17.85 -0.23
CA VAL A 255 12.04 16.96 0.80
C VAL A 255 13.20 16.20 1.42
N ILE A 256 13.40 16.38 2.73
CA ILE A 256 14.44 15.66 3.49
C ILE A 256 13.97 14.24 3.78
N PHE A 257 12.78 14.12 4.36
CA PHE A 257 12.15 12.84 4.63
C PHE A 257 10.63 12.98 4.65
N ARG A 258 9.95 11.87 4.37
CA ARG A 258 8.51 11.68 4.52
C ARG A 258 8.28 10.34 5.21
N VAL A 259 7.36 10.30 6.16
CA VAL A 259 7.02 9.06 6.89
C VAL A 259 5.56 9.09 7.36
N GLN A 260 4.83 7.99 7.18
CA GLN A 260 3.52 7.76 7.79
C GLN A 260 3.58 6.66 8.86
N PHE A 261 2.74 6.83 9.88
CA PHE A 261 2.46 5.84 10.93
C PHE A 261 1.04 6.02 11.43
N HIS A 262 0.51 5.03 12.15
CA HIS A 262 -0.80 5.10 12.79
C HIS A 262 -0.60 5.14 14.31
N THR A 263 -1.16 6.11 15.04
CA THR A 263 -0.90 6.28 16.49
C THR A 263 -1.26 5.03 17.29
N GLY A 264 -2.27 4.29 16.86
CA GLY A 264 -2.70 3.04 17.48
C GLY A 264 -1.71 1.88 17.40
N ALA A 265 -0.59 2.01 16.68
CA ALA A 265 0.50 1.03 16.68
C ALA A 265 1.62 1.37 17.70
N ILE A 266 1.52 2.50 18.42
CA ILE A 266 2.54 2.95 19.37
C ILE A 266 2.36 2.25 20.72
N GLN A 267 3.40 1.53 21.16
CA GLN A 267 3.39 0.77 22.42
C GLN A 267 4.25 1.40 23.54
N ALA A 268 5.26 2.21 23.19
CA ALA A 268 6.34 2.60 24.10
C ALA A 268 6.57 4.12 24.23
N TYR A 269 5.59 4.93 23.80
CA TYR A 269 5.64 6.40 23.77
C TYR A 269 6.83 7.03 22.99
N SER A 270 7.62 6.24 22.29
CA SER A 270 8.60 6.68 21.29
C SER A 270 8.43 5.85 20.00
N LEU A 271 8.65 6.47 18.85
CA LEU A 271 8.84 5.82 17.56
C LEU A 271 10.19 6.23 16.98
N VAL A 272 10.98 5.27 16.50
CA VAL A 272 12.25 5.52 15.81
C VAL A 272 12.18 4.96 14.40
N PHE A 273 12.46 5.80 13.41
CA PHE A 273 12.55 5.46 11.99
C PHE A 273 14.01 5.56 11.54
N GLN A 274 14.57 4.49 10.96
CA GLN A 274 15.90 4.52 10.35
C GLN A 274 15.84 5.22 8.97
N LYS A 275 16.99 5.46 8.32
CA LYS A 275 17.04 5.98 6.94
C LYS A 275 16.11 5.21 5.99
N ASP A 276 16.11 3.87 6.04
CA ASP A 276 15.30 3.00 5.18
C ASP A 276 13.79 3.06 5.45
N ASP A 277 13.37 3.46 6.65
CA ASP A 277 11.97 3.61 7.06
C ASP A 277 11.25 4.81 6.43
N MET A 278 11.98 5.70 5.79
CA MET A 278 11.51 7.03 5.39
C MET A 278 11.62 7.23 3.88
N GLU A 279 10.54 7.67 3.23
CA GLU A 279 10.60 8.06 1.83
C GLU A 279 11.51 9.29 1.65
N HIS A 280 12.16 9.38 0.48
CA HIS A 280 13.20 10.35 0.11
C HIS A 280 14.53 10.07 0.81
N ALA A 281 14.58 10.06 2.15
CA ALA A 281 15.79 9.75 2.91
C ALA A 281 16.38 8.38 2.54
N ASN A 282 15.55 7.35 2.32
CA ASN A 282 16.01 6.02 1.89
C ASN A 282 16.62 5.95 0.47
N LYS A 283 16.64 7.06 -0.27
CA LYS A 283 17.22 7.17 -1.63
C LYS A 283 18.22 8.33 -1.76
N ASP A 284 18.23 9.27 -0.81
CA ASP A 284 19.06 10.45 -0.87
C ASP A 284 20.39 10.22 -0.12
N ALA A 285 21.51 10.33 -0.85
CA ALA A 285 22.85 10.24 -0.29
C ALA A 285 23.20 11.43 0.63
N ARG A 286 22.45 12.53 0.56
CA ARG A 286 22.60 13.69 1.46
C ARG A 286 22.16 13.39 2.89
N PHE A 287 21.28 12.40 3.09
CA PHE A 287 20.86 11.92 4.41
C PHE A 287 21.84 10.84 4.90
N PRO A 288 22.53 10.99 6.04
CA PRO A 288 23.55 10.03 6.48
C PRO A 288 22.99 8.62 6.73
N ASP A 289 23.79 7.58 6.48
CA ASP A 289 23.34 6.17 6.60
C ASP A 289 23.04 5.73 8.04
N TYR A 290 23.71 6.33 9.03
CA TYR A 290 23.39 6.20 10.45
C TYR A 290 22.23 7.12 10.89
N GLY A 291 21.67 7.90 9.97
CA GLY A 291 20.65 8.88 10.24
C GLY A 291 19.30 8.23 10.57
N LYS A 292 18.60 8.82 11.54
CA LYS A 292 17.32 8.33 12.05
C LYS A 292 16.47 9.47 12.58
N VAL A 293 15.16 9.26 12.65
CA VAL A 293 14.21 10.23 13.21
C VAL A 293 13.44 9.59 14.35
N GLU A 294 13.45 10.23 15.52
CA GLU A 294 12.72 9.82 16.73
C GLU A 294 11.55 10.77 17.01
N LEU A 295 10.38 10.23 17.34
CA LEU A 295 9.17 10.98 17.71
C LEU A 295 8.81 10.60 19.15
N VAL A 296 8.64 11.58 20.04
CA VAL A 296 8.36 11.34 21.46
C VAL A 296 6.95 11.80 21.85
N PHE A 297 6.23 10.93 22.56
CA PHE A 297 4.81 11.05 22.90
C PHE A 297 4.53 10.94 24.41
N SER A 298 3.30 11.26 24.82
CA SER A 298 2.72 10.95 26.14
C SER A 298 1.18 10.93 26.09
N ASP A 299 0.52 10.47 27.16
CA ASP A 299 -0.95 10.54 27.29
C ASP A 299 -1.47 11.95 27.62
N GLY A 300 -0.62 12.81 28.19
CA GLY A 300 -0.96 14.19 28.60
C GLY A 300 -0.10 15.28 27.93
N PRO A 301 -0.55 16.56 27.92
CA PRO A 301 0.14 17.68 27.30
C PRO A 301 1.31 18.25 28.12
N GLU A 302 1.52 17.78 29.35
CA GLU A 302 2.53 18.31 30.28
C GLU A 302 3.96 18.04 29.77
N ARG A 303 4.89 18.98 30.02
CA ARG A 303 6.31 18.81 29.67
C ARG A 303 6.86 17.51 30.28
N ILE A 304 7.23 16.55 29.43
CA ILE A 304 7.79 15.27 29.86
C ILE A 304 9.07 15.51 30.68
N SER A 305 9.24 14.75 31.77
CA SER A 305 10.42 14.80 32.63
C SER A 305 11.69 14.50 31.83
N GLY A 306 12.67 15.40 31.87
CA GLY A 306 13.90 15.30 31.08
C GLY A 306 13.84 16.01 29.71
N SER A 307 12.76 16.74 29.40
CA SER A 307 12.66 17.61 28.21
C SER A 307 13.77 18.67 28.09
N GLU A 308 14.51 18.95 29.16
CA GLU A 308 15.79 19.67 29.15
C GLU A 308 16.77 19.14 28.07
N ARG A 309 16.71 17.84 27.74
CA ARG A 309 17.56 17.17 26.74
C ARG A 309 17.14 17.45 25.28
N TRP A 310 16.05 18.18 25.08
CA TRP A 310 15.48 18.56 23.79
C TRP A 310 15.82 19.99 23.38
N HIS A 311 16.54 20.74 24.20
CA HIS A 311 17.11 22.02 23.78
C HIS A 311 18.27 21.79 22.79
N ASN A 312 18.28 22.58 21.72
CA ASN A 312 19.36 22.57 20.72
C ASN A 312 20.57 23.38 21.20
N GLY A 313 21.72 23.17 20.56
CA GLY A 313 22.91 23.99 20.77
C GLY A 313 22.74 25.44 20.29
N PRO A 314 23.62 26.37 20.71
CA PRO A 314 23.59 27.77 20.31
C PRO A 314 23.90 28.00 18.81
N ASP A 315 24.34 26.95 18.11
CA ASP A 315 24.57 26.88 16.67
C ASP A 315 23.31 26.49 15.87
N VAL A 316 22.16 26.34 16.54
CA VAL A 316 20.84 26.13 15.93
C VAL A 316 19.90 27.25 16.35
N THR A 317 19.33 27.98 15.39
CA THR A 317 18.37 29.09 15.63
C THR A 317 17.08 28.87 14.85
N VAL A 318 15.95 29.47 15.27
CA VAL A 318 14.63 29.17 14.68
C VAL A 318 13.94 30.45 14.18
N ASP A 319 13.58 30.46 12.89
CA ASP A 319 12.78 31.50 12.23
C ASP A 319 11.31 31.08 12.20
N TYR A 320 10.48 31.74 13.00
CA TYR A 320 9.03 31.56 12.97
C TYR A 320 8.32 32.52 11.98
N MET A 321 8.99 33.55 11.46
CA MET A 321 8.36 34.58 10.63
C MET A 321 8.04 34.10 9.21
N SER A 322 8.70 33.04 8.73
CA SER A 322 8.42 32.48 7.40
C SER A 322 7.25 31.48 7.35
N THR A 323 6.62 31.13 8.48
CA THR A 323 5.54 30.13 8.54
C THR A 323 4.27 30.55 7.79
N ASP A 324 3.83 31.82 7.89
CA ASP A 324 2.59 32.31 7.28
C ASP A 324 2.57 32.15 5.75
N SER A 325 3.71 32.40 5.11
CA SER A 325 3.91 32.18 3.67
C SER A 325 3.89 30.69 3.29
N PHE A 326 4.12 29.79 4.24
CA PHE A 326 4.16 28.34 4.02
C PHE A 326 2.84 27.63 4.32
N SER A 327 1.93 28.23 5.07
CA SER A 327 0.62 27.65 5.38
C SER A 327 -0.32 27.62 4.17
N LYS A 328 -0.32 28.66 3.33
CA LYS A 328 -1.29 28.84 2.23
C LYS A 328 -1.16 27.86 1.04
N TRP A 329 -0.03 27.16 0.89
CA TRP A 329 0.32 26.46 -0.37
C TRP A 329 0.04 24.94 -0.38
N ASN A 330 -0.40 24.35 0.74
CA ASN A 330 -0.49 22.89 0.89
C ASN A 330 -1.90 22.39 1.27
N SER A 331 -2.95 22.97 0.66
CA SER A 331 -4.27 22.32 0.69
C SER A 331 -4.22 21.03 -0.12
N TYR A 332 -4.56 19.89 0.48
CA TYR A 332 -4.54 18.56 -0.16
C TYR A 332 -5.68 18.33 -1.18
N GLN A 333 -6.32 19.40 -1.66
CA GLN A 333 -7.46 19.37 -2.59
C GLN A 333 -7.14 18.78 -3.98
N ASN A 334 -5.86 18.68 -4.35
CA ASN A 334 -5.40 18.01 -5.57
C ASN A 334 -4.67 16.71 -5.23
N ILE A 335 -5.36 15.58 -5.36
CA ILE A 335 -4.92 14.25 -4.90
C ILE A 335 -3.68 13.72 -5.66
N CYS A 336 -3.48 14.12 -6.93
CA CYS A 336 -2.33 13.70 -7.75
C CYS A 336 -1.41 14.84 -8.25
N THR A 337 -1.80 16.11 -8.18
CA THR A 337 -1.16 17.19 -9.00
C THR A 337 0.13 17.77 -8.41
N ALA A 338 0.39 17.62 -7.11
CA ALA A 338 1.48 18.33 -6.43
C ALA A 338 2.87 17.69 -6.52
N GLU A 339 2.98 16.43 -6.98
CA GLU A 339 4.22 15.63 -6.91
C GLU A 339 4.67 15.12 -8.31
N ALA A 340 4.15 15.70 -9.40
CA ALA A 340 4.28 15.17 -10.77
C ALA A 340 4.91 16.14 -11.81
N THR A 341 5.52 17.26 -11.38
CA THR A 341 6.04 18.26 -12.33
C THR A 341 7.54 18.52 -12.15
N PRO A 342 8.41 17.85 -12.91
CA PRO A 342 9.71 18.40 -13.25
C PRO A 342 9.46 19.62 -14.16
N LEU A 343 9.69 20.82 -13.64
CA LEU A 343 9.47 22.05 -14.40
C LEU A 343 10.53 22.17 -15.51
N GLN A 344 10.21 21.65 -16.70
CA GLN A 344 10.91 22.05 -17.92
C GLN A 344 10.78 23.57 -18.07
N SER A 345 11.90 24.28 -18.00
CA SER A 345 11.93 25.72 -18.17
C SER A 345 11.44 26.09 -19.57
N PRO A 346 10.55 27.10 -19.71
CA PRO A 346 10.07 27.52 -21.02
C PRO A 346 11.25 28.06 -21.83
N ALA A 347 11.57 27.37 -22.93
CA ALA A 347 12.65 27.77 -23.82
C ALA A 347 12.30 29.12 -24.47
N LEU A 348 12.97 30.19 -24.03
CA LEU A 348 12.84 31.49 -24.66
C LEU A 348 13.41 31.43 -26.07
N THR A 349 12.53 31.50 -27.06
CA THR A 349 12.88 31.62 -28.48
C THR A 349 13.62 32.92 -28.73
N LEU A 350 14.94 32.85 -28.90
CA LEU A 350 15.74 33.93 -29.45
C LEU A 350 16.29 33.52 -30.82
N ASP A 351 15.59 33.96 -31.86
CA ASP A 351 15.95 33.69 -33.24
C ASP A 351 17.17 34.53 -33.68
N ARG A 352 18.19 33.89 -34.27
CA ARG A 352 19.27 34.60 -34.97
C ARG A 352 19.99 33.71 -35.98
N CYS A 353 19.82 34.03 -37.26
CA CYS A 353 20.29 33.19 -38.36
C CYS A 353 21.80 33.28 -38.65
N SER A 354 22.36 32.12 -39.02
CA SER A 354 23.40 31.92 -40.05
C SER A 354 24.83 32.46 -39.84
N VAL A 355 25.83 31.58 -39.99
CA VAL A 355 26.76 31.58 -41.15
C VAL A 355 27.56 30.26 -41.20
N ARG A 356 27.88 29.77 -42.40
CA ARG A 356 28.77 28.60 -42.64
C ARG A 356 30.22 29.04 -42.91
N LYS A 357 31.24 28.29 -42.43
CA LYS A 357 32.38 27.81 -43.26
C LYS A 357 33.39 26.87 -42.57
N ASN A 358 33.56 25.70 -43.20
CA ASN A 358 34.70 24.77 -43.42
C ASN A 358 36.02 24.84 -42.60
N GLY A 359 36.51 23.64 -42.22
CA GLY A 359 37.93 23.27 -41.98
C GLY A 359 38.03 21.98 -41.12
N SER A 360 38.30 20.77 -41.66
CA SER A 360 39.61 20.14 -42.00
C SER A 360 40.54 19.88 -40.79
N ARG A 361 41.20 18.72 -40.58
CA ARG A 361 41.34 17.44 -41.35
C ARG A 361 41.98 16.32 -40.45
N SER A 362 41.99 15.05 -40.91
CA SER A 362 42.62 13.84 -40.29
C SER A 362 42.00 13.37 -38.95
N GLY A 363 42.10 12.12 -38.48
CA GLY A 363 42.81 10.87 -38.89
C GLY A 363 43.24 10.12 -37.59
N THR A 364 43.32 8.79 -37.45
CA THR A 364 43.41 7.65 -38.38
C THR A 364 42.89 6.35 -37.69
N LEU A 365 42.93 5.17 -38.34
CA LEU A 365 42.58 3.82 -37.81
C LEU A 365 43.62 3.30 -36.76
N SER A 366 43.56 2.13 -36.10
CA SER A 366 42.75 0.87 -36.11
C SER A 366 42.84 0.19 -34.70
N SER A 367 42.48 -1.07 -34.34
CA SER A 367 41.92 -2.29 -34.99
C SER A 367 41.22 -3.22 -33.94
N SER A 368 40.68 -4.37 -34.36
CA SER A 368 40.42 -5.57 -33.51
C SER A 368 41.63 -6.55 -33.52
N PRO A 369 41.63 -7.71 -32.81
CA PRO A 369 40.96 -8.93 -33.31
C PRO A 369 40.33 -9.87 -32.24
N ASP A 370 39.75 -10.99 -32.69
CA ASP A 370 39.07 -12.06 -31.91
C ASP A 370 40.02 -13.05 -31.19
N HIS A 371 39.49 -14.06 -30.48
CA HIS A 371 39.68 -15.49 -30.86
C HIS A 371 39.06 -16.55 -29.90
N THR A 372 38.16 -17.38 -30.48
CA THR A 372 38.06 -18.87 -30.32
C THR A 372 37.41 -19.56 -29.10
N LEU A 373 36.82 -20.73 -29.38
CA LEU A 373 36.11 -21.65 -28.48
C LEU A 373 36.94 -22.92 -28.18
N SER A 374 36.58 -23.67 -27.13
CA SER A 374 36.84 -25.13 -27.00
C SER A 374 35.85 -25.81 -26.03
N ALA A 375 35.70 -27.13 -26.18
CA ALA A 375 34.85 -28.03 -25.37
C ALA A 375 35.70 -28.77 -24.30
N SER A 376 35.29 -29.79 -23.53
CA SER A 376 34.17 -30.76 -23.60
C SER A 376 33.95 -31.53 -22.27
N SER A 377 33.05 -32.53 -22.29
CA SER A 377 33.11 -33.80 -21.51
C SER A 377 32.47 -33.91 -20.10
N ASP A 378 31.26 -34.49 -20.11
CA ASP A 378 30.90 -35.79 -19.48
C ASP A 378 30.75 -36.05 -17.95
N SER A 379 29.49 -36.38 -17.61
CA SER A 379 29.03 -37.66 -16.99
C SER A 379 29.27 -37.95 -15.49
N GLY A 380 28.19 -38.22 -14.73
CA GLY A 380 28.22 -38.58 -13.29
C GLY A 380 26.87 -38.99 -12.65
N LEU A 381 26.39 -40.20 -13.00
CA LEU A 381 25.20 -40.95 -12.54
C LEU A 381 24.43 -40.60 -11.24
N SER A 382 23.12 -40.87 -11.29
CA SER A 382 22.11 -40.72 -10.22
C SER A 382 22.15 -41.77 -9.10
N SER A 383 21.50 -41.46 -7.97
CA SER A 383 20.83 -42.44 -7.10
C SER A 383 19.68 -41.79 -6.33
N ALA A 384 18.54 -42.46 -6.24
CA ALA A 384 17.34 -41.99 -5.54
C ALA A 384 16.92 -43.01 -4.46
N SER A 385 16.28 -42.54 -3.39
CA SER A 385 15.59 -43.41 -2.44
C SER A 385 14.24 -42.81 -2.04
N LEU A 386 13.20 -43.64 -2.10
CA LEU A 386 11.83 -43.28 -1.78
C LEU A 386 11.61 -43.35 -0.27
N ARG A 387 11.04 -42.30 0.33
CA ARG A 387 10.15 -42.45 1.49
C ARG A 387 8.96 -41.51 1.38
N THR A 388 7.78 -42.10 1.46
CA THR A 388 6.51 -41.42 1.70
C THR A 388 6.34 -41.15 3.19
N ASP A 389 6.13 -39.90 3.58
CA ASP A 389 5.53 -39.54 4.87
C ASP A 389 4.69 -38.27 4.71
N GLY A 390 3.62 -38.15 5.49
CA GLY A 390 2.60 -37.13 5.30
C GLY A 390 3.06 -35.73 5.73
N TRP A 391 2.66 -34.70 4.96
CA TRP A 391 2.89 -33.31 5.35
C TRP A 391 2.12 -32.99 6.65
N PRO A 392 2.76 -32.39 7.67
CA PRO A 392 2.06 -32.03 8.90
C PRO A 392 0.98 -30.98 8.59
N ARG A 393 -0.28 -31.32 8.89
CA ARG A 393 -1.39 -30.35 8.89
C ARG A 393 -1.07 -29.25 9.90
N THR A 394 -0.97 -28.01 9.44
CA THR A 394 -1.06 -26.84 10.33
C THR A 394 -2.42 -26.86 11.04
N PRO A 395 -2.48 -26.46 12.33
CA PRO A 395 -3.75 -26.40 13.05
C PRO A 395 -4.66 -25.35 12.39
N GLN A 396 -5.96 -25.65 12.34
CA GLN A 396 -6.95 -24.64 11.93
C GLN A 396 -7.07 -23.58 13.03
N PRO A 397 -7.16 -22.28 12.67
CA PRO A 397 -7.47 -21.21 13.62
C PRO A 397 -8.70 -21.51 14.47
N SER A 398 -8.58 -21.23 15.75
CA SER A 398 -9.62 -21.41 16.76
C SER A 398 -10.81 -20.48 16.54
N GLN A 399 -11.93 -20.79 17.20
CA GLN A 399 -13.06 -19.85 17.28
C GLN A 399 -12.67 -18.53 17.95
N GLN A 400 -11.65 -18.54 18.83
CA GLN A 400 -11.17 -17.34 19.52
C GLN A 400 -10.47 -16.38 18.54
N GLU A 401 -9.58 -16.87 17.68
CA GLU A 401 -8.92 -16.05 16.64
C GLU A 401 -9.94 -15.45 15.66
N ARG A 402 -11.00 -16.20 15.31
CA ARG A 402 -12.11 -15.69 14.48
C ARG A 402 -12.94 -14.61 15.17
N VAL A 403 -13.10 -14.68 16.51
CA VAL A 403 -13.76 -13.62 17.30
C VAL A 403 -12.85 -12.41 17.48
N GLU A 404 -11.55 -12.60 17.65
CA GLU A 404 -10.58 -11.52 17.75
C GLU A 404 -10.43 -10.76 16.41
N LEU A 405 -10.41 -11.47 15.28
CA LEU A 405 -10.54 -10.89 13.94
C LEU A 405 -11.79 -10.02 13.80
N LYS A 406 -12.97 -10.53 14.18
CA LYS A 406 -14.22 -9.75 14.16
C LYS A 406 -14.16 -8.53 15.08
N ARG A 407 -13.54 -8.65 16.26
CA ARG A 407 -13.37 -7.56 17.23
C ARG A 407 -12.45 -6.46 16.70
N LEU A 408 -11.37 -6.83 16.02
CA LEU A 408 -10.49 -5.88 15.33
C LEU A 408 -11.24 -5.14 14.22
N LEU A 409 -12.03 -5.86 13.41
CA LEU A 409 -12.84 -5.26 12.35
C LEU A 409 -13.95 -4.33 12.88
N SER A 410 -14.63 -4.66 13.99
CA SER A 410 -15.54 -3.73 14.66
C SER A 410 -14.82 -2.51 15.25
N GLY A 411 -13.56 -2.69 15.68
CA GLY A 411 -12.69 -1.59 16.14
C GLY A 411 -12.37 -0.55 15.06
N PHE A 412 -12.55 -0.91 13.78
CA PHE A 412 -12.45 -0.01 12.62
C PHE A 412 -13.79 0.61 12.19
N GLY A 413 -14.86 0.46 12.99
CA GLY A 413 -16.16 1.09 12.73
C GLY A 413 -17.02 0.40 11.67
N LEU A 414 -16.71 -0.86 11.32
CA LEU A 414 -17.46 -1.67 10.36
C LEU A 414 -18.71 -2.33 10.99
N ASP A 415 -19.55 -1.53 11.65
CA ASP A 415 -20.90 -1.96 12.02
C ASP A 415 -21.81 -2.02 10.78
N GLU A 416 -22.62 -3.06 10.67
CA GLU A 416 -23.45 -3.27 9.48
C GLU A 416 -24.67 -2.33 9.49
N THR A 417 -24.55 -1.19 8.80
CA THR A 417 -25.67 -0.26 8.54
C THR A 417 -26.67 -0.86 7.54
N SER A 418 -27.38 -1.90 7.96
CA SER A 418 -28.42 -2.59 7.19
C SER A 418 -29.61 -2.99 8.08
N ARG A 419 -30.66 -2.17 8.00
CA ARG A 419 -32.06 -2.46 8.36
C ARG A 419 -32.40 -2.66 9.84
N GLY A 420 -33.22 -1.75 10.35
CA GLY A 420 -33.91 -1.85 11.64
C GLY A 420 -35.15 -0.96 11.70
N CYS A 421 -36.09 -1.13 10.76
CA CYS A 421 -37.38 -0.43 10.82
C CYS A 421 -38.16 -0.90 12.06
N THR A 422 -38.45 0.02 12.98
CA THR A 422 -39.20 -0.29 14.20
C THR A 422 -40.69 -0.48 13.91
N ALA A 423 -41.10 -1.71 13.63
CA ALA A 423 -42.48 -2.15 13.76
C ALA A 423 -42.69 -2.69 15.18
N THR A 424 -43.63 -2.11 15.93
CA THR A 424 -43.88 -2.43 17.34
C THR A 424 -44.78 -3.65 17.46
N GLU A 425 -44.38 -4.69 18.20
CA GLU A 425 -45.27 -5.78 18.58
C GLU A 425 -46.24 -5.37 19.71
N PRO A 426 -47.53 -5.75 19.66
CA PRO A 426 -48.49 -5.51 20.72
C PRO A 426 -48.55 -6.66 21.75
N PRO A 427 -48.94 -6.39 23.01
CA PRO A 427 -49.10 -7.42 24.05
C PRO A 427 -50.41 -8.24 23.89
N LEU A 428 -50.43 -9.42 24.50
CA LEU A 428 -51.51 -10.41 24.43
C LEU A 428 -52.66 -10.22 25.45
N LEU A 429 -53.79 -10.88 25.13
CA LEU A 429 -54.95 -11.26 25.96
C LEU A 429 -56.08 -10.24 26.19
N GLY A 430 -57.24 -10.55 25.57
CA GLY A 430 -58.59 -10.08 25.91
C GLY A 430 -59.64 -10.86 25.09
N PRO A 431 -60.75 -11.36 25.67
CA PRO A 431 -61.74 -12.18 24.94
C PRO A 431 -62.76 -11.33 24.14
N PRO A 432 -63.35 -11.86 23.04
CA PRO A 432 -64.17 -11.09 22.11
C PRO A 432 -65.69 -11.18 22.36
N PRO A 433 -66.47 -10.17 21.90
CA PRO A 433 -67.90 -10.30 21.64
C PRO A 433 -68.27 -10.15 20.15
N SER A 434 -68.70 -11.28 19.55
CA SER A 434 -69.94 -11.45 18.76
C SER A 434 -70.28 -10.60 17.50
N HIS A 435 -70.72 -11.29 16.43
CA HIS A 435 -71.46 -10.80 15.22
C HIS A 435 -70.67 -9.86 14.26
N GLU A 436 -70.85 -9.87 12.92
CA GLU A 436 -71.70 -10.70 12.05
C GLU A 436 -71.25 -10.75 10.56
N ASN A 437 -71.79 -11.74 9.83
CA ASN A 437 -71.94 -11.83 8.36
C ASN A 437 -70.71 -12.05 7.44
N ALA A 438 -70.96 -12.82 6.38
CA ALA A 438 -70.08 -13.21 5.27
C ALA A 438 -70.82 -12.91 3.94
N PRO A 439 -70.56 -13.54 2.76
CA PRO A 439 -69.37 -14.25 2.26
C PRO A 439 -68.91 -13.73 0.88
N LYS A 440 -67.94 -14.42 0.23
CA LYS A 440 -68.01 -14.82 -1.19
C LYS A 440 -66.91 -15.81 -1.60
N GLU A 441 -67.21 -16.62 -2.62
CA GLU A 441 -66.47 -17.83 -3.02
C GLU A 441 -65.77 -17.72 -4.40
N CYS A 442 -65.04 -18.80 -4.74
CA CYS A 442 -64.33 -19.21 -5.99
C CYS A 442 -62.86 -19.55 -5.66
N GLU A 443 -62.32 -20.78 -5.77
CA GLU A 443 -62.50 -21.90 -6.75
C GLU A 443 -62.22 -21.50 -8.22
N SER A 444 -61.52 -22.29 -9.04
CA SER A 444 -60.50 -23.35 -8.84
C SER A 444 -59.88 -23.71 -10.22
N ASP A 445 -58.89 -24.61 -10.24
CA ASP A 445 -58.43 -25.44 -11.39
C ASP A 445 -57.75 -24.73 -12.60
N ILE A 446 -56.57 -25.07 -13.13
CA ILE A 446 -55.81 -26.33 -13.42
C ILE A 446 -56.09 -26.90 -14.83
N LEU A 447 -54.99 -27.37 -15.48
CA LEU A 447 -54.81 -28.05 -16.80
C LEU A 447 -54.50 -27.16 -18.04
N ASP A 448 -53.74 -27.61 -19.07
CA ASP A 448 -52.40 -28.29 -19.13
C ASP A 448 -51.86 -28.34 -20.60
N ASP A 449 -50.86 -29.19 -20.90
CA ASP A 449 -50.39 -29.66 -22.25
C ASP A 449 -49.57 -28.66 -23.13
N GLU A 450 -48.33 -28.96 -23.58
CA GLU A 450 -47.78 -29.95 -24.56
C GLU A 450 -47.77 -29.44 -26.04
N ALA A 451 -46.83 -29.78 -26.95
CA ALA A 451 -45.46 -30.36 -26.83
C ALA A 451 -44.72 -30.32 -28.21
N LEU A 452 -43.50 -30.88 -28.25
CA LEU A 452 -42.73 -31.36 -29.43
C LEU A 452 -42.03 -30.32 -30.35
N ALA A 453 -41.01 -30.65 -31.16
CA ALA A 453 -39.85 -31.57 -31.06
C ALA A 453 -39.01 -31.50 -32.37
N SER A 454 -37.68 -31.65 -32.31
CA SER A 454 -36.86 -32.17 -33.44
C SER A 454 -35.45 -32.58 -33.00
N ARG A 455 -34.78 -33.41 -33.80
CA ARG A 455 -33.38 -33.86 -33.68
C ARG A 455 -32.64 -33.60 -35.01
N HIS A 456 -31.31 -33.53 -34.99
CA HIS A 456 -30.47 -34.37 -35.87
C HIS A 456 -28.97 -34.34 -35.51
N ASP A 457 -28.27 -35.31 -36.09
CA ASP A 457 -27.13 -36.06 -35.57
C ASP A 457 -25.72 -35.55 -35.95
N LEU A 458 -24.74 -35.96 -35.13
CA LEU A 458 -23.38 -36.44 -35.45
C LEU A 458 -22.44 -35.65 -36.41
N HIS A 459 -21.19 -35.40 -35.95
CA HIS A 459 -20.01 -36.14 -36.43
C HIS A 459 -18.78 -35.97 -35.48
N SER A 460 -17.73 -36.78 -35.66
CA SER A 460 -16.55 -36.90 -34.76
C SER A 460 -15.22 -36.81 -35.53
N VAL A 461 -14.16 -36.28 -34.90
CA VAL A 461 -12.73 -36.61 -35.16
C VAL A 461 -11.89 -36.43 -33.87
N ASP A 462 -10.96 -37.34 -33.60
CA ASP A 462 -9.92 -37.26 -32.55
C ASP A 462 -8.76 -36.29 -32.87
N THR A 463 -8.12 -35.69 -31.85
CA THR A 463 -6.64 -35.69 -31.77
C THR A 463 -6.07 -35.32 -30.38
N GLN A 464 -5.19 -36.19 -29.87
CA GLN A 464 -4.08 -35.89 -28.93
C GLN A 464 -2.75 -36.13 -29.69
N PRO A 465 -1.52 -35.76 -29.22
CA PRO A 465 -1.09 -35.75 -27.81
C PRO A 465 -0.02 -34.68 -27.41
N ALA A 466 0.63 -34.94 -26.26
CA ALA A 466 2.02 -34.60 -25.87
C ALA A 466 2.28 -33.44 -24.87
N HIS A 467 2.70 -33.84 -23.66
CA HIS A 467 3.57 -33.06 -22.76
C HIS A 467 5.03 -33.09 -23.27
N PRO A 468 5.89 -32.12 -22.90
CA PRO A 468 6.71 -32.27 -21.68
C PRO A 468 6.96 -30.97 -20.88
N GLY A 469 7.41 -31.14 -19.63
CA GLY A 469 8.26 -30.21 -18.86
C GLY A 469 9.37 -31.05 -18.19
N PRO A 470 10.02 -30.62 -17.08
CA PRO A 470 10.18 -29.27 -16.48
C PRO A 470 11.56 -28.68 -16.90
N GLY A 471 12.16 -27.59 -16.40
CA GLY A 471 11.93 -26.68 -15.27
C GLY A 471 13.24 -26.51 -14.48
N SER A 472 13.54 -25.32 -13.94
CA SER A 472 14.80 -25.05 -13.22
C SER A 472 14.57 -24.23 -11.93
N HIS A 473 15.25 -24.63 -10.86
CA HIS A 473 15.18 -23.96 -9.55
C HIS A 473 16.44 -23.14 -9.29
N LEU A 474 16.27 -21.92 -8.78
CA LEU A 474 17.29 -21.21 -8.01
C LEU A 474 16.77 -21.00 -6.57
N ARG A 475 17.65 -21.26 -5.59
CA ARG A 475 17.30 -21.37 -4.17
C ARG A 475 18.04 -20.31 -3.38
N ALA A 476 17.38 -19.18 -3.10
CA ALA A 476 17.88 -18.19 -2.15
C ALA A 476 17.28 -18.47 -0.75
N GLY A 477 18.14 -18.72 0.23
CA GLY A 477 17.73 -18.88 1.63
C GLY A 477 18.01 -17.63 2.44
N PHE A 478 17.00 -17.12 3.15
CA PHE A 478 17.19 -16.06 4.14
C PHE A 478 17.39 -16.66 5.54
N HIS A 479 18.48 -16.27 6.21
CA HIS A 479 18.73 -16.66 7.60
C HIS A 479 17.88 -15.83 8.56
N GLN A 480 17.18 -16.51 9.46
CA GLN A 480 16.43 -15.87 10.55
C GLN A 480 17.29 -15.83 11.83
N THR A 481 17.85 -14.67 12.16
CA THR A 481 18.61 -14.45 13.40
C THR A 481 17.70 -14.00 14.53
N GLN A 482 17.38 -14.91 15.47
CA GLN A 482 16.72 -14.55 16.72
C GLN A 482 17.74 -14.07 17.76
N LEU A 483 17.56 -12.85 18.28
CA LEU A 483 18.34 -12.33 19.41
C LEU A 483 17.76 -12.82 20.72
N LEU A 484 18.37 -13.85 21.32
CA LEU A 484 18.01 -14.33 22.65
C LEU A 484 18.89 -13.63 23.70
N GLN A 485 18.30 -12.74 24.51
CA GLN A 485 18.99 -12.17 25.66
C GLN A 485 19.30 -13.27 26.69
N ARG A 486 20.50 -13.25 27.29
CA ARG A 486 20.81 -14.08 28.45
C ARG A 486 21.64 -13.32 29.48
N SER A 487 20.96 -12.82 30.52
CA SER A 487 21.62 -12.27 31.70
C SER A 487 22.44 -13.35 32.42
N LYS A 488 23.63 -12.97 32.89
CA LYS A 488 24.33 -13.61 34.01
C LYS A 488 25.15 -12.58 34.77
N HIS A 489 24.92 -12.50 36.09
CA HIS A 489 25.95 -12.08 37.03
C HIS A 489 27.09 -13.11 37.07
N THR A 490 28.31 -12.63 37.30
CA THR A 490 29.27 -13.24 38.23
C THR A 490 30.12 -12.13 38.85
N ASP A 491 30.43 -12.28 40.13
CA ASP A 491 31.25 -11.38 40.93
C ASP A 491 32.76 -11.69 40.82
N SER A 492 33.56 -10.94 41.59
CA SER A 492 34.89 -11.28 42.12
C SER A 492 36.15 -11.18 41.23
N SER A 493 36.89 -10.09 41.50
CA SER A 493 38.23 -10.07 42.13
C SER A 493 39.54 -10.28 41.33
N ASP A 494 40.54 -9.56 41.85
CA ASP A 494 42.01 -9.68 41.76
C ASP A 494 42.71 -9.48 40.40
N GLY A 495 43.68 -8.56 40.40
CA GLY A 495 44.49 -8.12 39.25
C GLY A 495 45.14 -6.76 39.49
#